data_AF-A0A7I8EW90-F1
#
_entry.id   AF-A0A7I8EW90-F1
#
_cell.length_a   1.000
_cell.length_b   1.000
_cell.length_c   1.000
_cell.angle_alpha   90.00
_cell.angle_beta   90.00
_cell.angle_gamma   90.00
#
_symmetry.space_group_name_H-M   'P 1'
#
loop_
_entity.id
_entity.type
_entity.pdbx_description
1 polymer ?
#
loop_
_entity_poly.entity_id
_entity_poly.type
_entity_poly.pdbx_seq_one_letter_code
_entity_poly.pdbx_strand_id
1 'polypeptide(L)'
;MNIVLFGAQGSGKGTQAEKLVATFHCHHISSGDIFRDAFEDGSELGRVAHSYIERGELVPDDITVEMMLQRITQPHIARAGFILDGFPRTIAQAKALDEGLAKLGREIDCSVYFDVPRAELIKRLSGRYICKAHQHVYNVRTKPPKVAGICDMDGSELYQRTDDQGPAIEKRLDIFFSETIQLLDYYRAQNKLLHVDGNRDIDEVSADLIERLKKYLSR
;
A
#
# COMPACT_ATOMS: atom_id res chain seq x y z
N MET A 1 -3.97 11.08 12.31
CA MET A 1 -3.79 9.67 11.93
C MET A 1 -3.06 9.59 10.60
N ASN A 2 -1.78 9.28 10.66
CA ASN A 2 -0.86 9.12 9.54
C ASN A 2 -0.24 7.72 9.68
N ILE A 3 -0.64 6.77 8.83
CA ILE A 3 -0.27 5.36 8.97
C ILE A 3 0.48 4.87 7.74
N VAL A 4 1.40 3.92 7.94
CA VAL A 4 2.05 3.17 6.86
C VAL A 4 1.61 1.69 6.92
N LEU A 5 1.27 1.09 5.78
CA LEU A 5 0.94 -0.33 5.69
C LEU A 5 2.10 -1.13 5.08
N PHE A 6 2.60 -2.10 5.84
CA PHE A 6 3.59 -3.08 5.44
C PHE A 6 2.99 -4.48 5.29
N GLY A 7 3.55 -5.24 4.36
CA GLY A 7 3.12 -6.61 4.09
C GLY A 7 3.43 -6.98 2.65
N ALA A 8 3.69 -8.26 2.41
CA ALA A 8 3.95 -8.76 1.07
C ALA A 8 2.72 -8.58 0.15
N GLN A 9 2.92 -8.68 -1.16
CA GLN A 9 1.80 -8.69 -2.10
C GLN A 9 0.87 -9.86 -1.76
N GLY A 10 -0.45 -9.63 -1.72
CA GLY A 10 -1.42 -10.66 -1.34
C GLY A 10 -1.69 -10.75 0.18
N SER A 11 -1.04 -9.94 1.00
CA SER A 11 -1.28 -9.93 2.46
C SER A 11 -2.61 -9.31 2.90
N GLY A 12 -3.35 -8.66 1.98
CA GLY A 12 -4.63 -8.01 2.29
C GLY A 12 -4.56 -6.51 2.62
N LYS A 13 -3.38 -5.86 2.50
CA LYS A 13 -3.19 -4.41 2.75
C LYS A 13 -4.29 -3.54 2.15
N GLY A 14 -4.52 -3.61 0.83
CA GLY A 14 -5.50 -2.77 0.15
C GLY A 14 -6.93 -2.96 0.67
N THR A 15 -7.34 -4.21 0.91
CA THR A 15 -8.65 -4.52 1.50
C THR A 15 -8.81 -3.92 2.89
N GLN A 16 -7.75 -3.94 3.71
CA GLN A 16 -7.77 -3.34 5.03
C GLN A 16 -7.68 -1.81 4.95
N ALA A 17 -6.94 -1.25 3.99
CA ALA A 17 -6.87 0.18 3.74
C ALA A 17 -8.25 0.78 3.42
N GLU A 18 -9.05 0.14 2.56
CA GLU A 18 -10.42 0.56 2.24
C GLU A 18 -11.29 0.66 3.50
N LYS A 19 -11.23 -0.34 4.38
CA LYS A 19 -11.99 -0.35 5.64
C LYS A 19 -11.50 0.69 6.64
N LEU A 20 -10.19 0.93 6.70
CA LEU A 20 -9.61 1.99 7.54
C LEU A 20 -10.00 3.39 7.05
N VAL A 21 -9.99 3.62 5.73
CA VAL A 21 -10.48 4.87 5.12
C VAL A 21 -11.94 5.11 5.51
N ALA A 22 -12.80 4.10 5.37
CA ALA A 22 -14.20 4.21 5.74
C ALA A 22 -14.40 4.52 7.24
N THR A 23 -13.57 3.94 8.11
CA THR A 23 -13.69 4.06 9.57
C THR A 23 -13.13 5.37 10.13
N PHE A 24 -11.95 5.79 9.65
CA PHE A 24 -11.21 6.93 10.19
C PHE A 24 -11.31 8.19 9.32
N HIS A 25 -11.99 8.10 8.17
CA HIS A 25 -12.22 9.21 7.24
C HIS A 25 -10.92 9.88 6.77
N CYS A 26 -9.88 9.08 6.57
CA CYS A 26 -8.58 9.50 6.07
C CYS A 26 -8.39 9.13 4.59
N HIS A 27 -7.27 9.52 3.99
CA HIS A 27 -7.00 9.20 2.57
C HIS A 27 -6.03 8.04 2.41
N HIS A 28 -6.38 7.08 1.53
CA HIS A 28 -5.44 6.06 1.08
C HIS A 28 -4.61 6.59 -0.08
N ILE A 29 -3.29 6.47 0.05
CA ILE A 29 -2.31 6.92 -0.93
C ILE A 29 -1.43 5.72 -1.26
N SER A 30 -1.54 5.19 -2.47
CA SER A 30 -0.62 4.15 -2.94
C SER A 30 0.51 4.76 -3.77
N SER A 31 1.71 4.17 -3.66
CA SER A 31 2.84 4.58 -4.51
C SER A 31 2.52 4.43 -6.00
N GLY A 32 1.71 3.43 -6.36
CA GLY A 32 1.32 3.19 -7.75
C GLY A 32 0.39 4.27 -8.30
N ASP A 33 -0.52 4.79 -7.47
CA ASP A 33 -1.41 5.90 -7.85
C ASP A 33 -0.61 7.19 -8.02
N ILE A 34 0.34 7.48 -7.11
CA ILE A 34 1.20 8.67 -7.24
C ILE A 34 1.93 8.70 -8.58
N PHE A 35 2.53 7.57 -8.99
CA PHE A 35 3.18 7.55 -10.28
C PHE A 35 2.17 7.72 -11.42
N ARG A 36 1.02 7.04 -11.39
CA ARG A 36 -0.05 7.17 -12.40
C ARG A 36 -0.57 8.61 -12.51
N ASP A 37 -0.97 9.22 -11.40
CA ASP A 37 -1.50 10.57 -11.33
C ASP A 37 -0.46 11.60 -11.81
N ALA A 38 0.82 11.37 -11.53
CA ALA A 38 1.91 12.25 -11.96
C ALA A 38 2.12 12.25 -13.49
N PHE A 39 1.69 11.22 -14.22
CA PHE A 39 1.63 11.26 -15.69
C PHE A 39 0.57 12.24 -16.18
N GLU A 40 -0.52 12.41 -15.44
CA GLU A 40 -1.71 13.15 -15.86
C GLU A 40 -1.69 14.63 -15.46
N ASP A 41 -1.05 14.98 -14.33
CA ASP A 41 -1.06 16.34 -13.77
C ASP A 41 -0.07 17.32 -14.46
N GLY A 42 0.87 16.82 -15.25
CA GLY A 42 1.81 17.66 -16.02
C GLY A 42 2.81 18.48 -15.18
N SER A 43 2.92 18.20 -13.88
CA SER A 43 3.85 18.88 -12.96
C SER A 43 5.32 18.67 -13.38
N GLU A 44 6.21 19.56 -12.95
CA GLU A 44 7.65 19.41 -13.22
C GLU A 44 8.20 18.10 -12.63
N LEU A 45 7.84 17.78 -11.39
CA LEU A 45 8.25 16.56 -10.73
C LEU A 45 7.70 15.31 -11.43
N GLY A 46 6.45 15.36 -11.89
CA GLY A 46 5.84 14.29 -12.69
C GLY A 46 6.57 14.06 -14.01
N ARG A 47 6.97 15.13 -14.71
CA ARG A 47 7.79 15.05 -15.94
C ARG A 47 9.18 14.45 -15.68
N VAL A 48 9.82 14.79 -14.57
CA VAL A 48 11.10 14.19 -14.21
C VAL A 48 10.94 12.69 -13.95
N ALA A 49 9.98 12.30 -13.11
CA ALA A 49 9.68 10.89 -12.83
C ALA A 49 9.32 10.10 -14.10
N HIS A 50 8.52 10.70 -14.99
CA HIS A 50 8.17 10.15 -16.30
C HIS A 50 9.40 9.76 -17.12
N SER A 51 10.40 10.64 -17.16
CA SER A 51 11.61 10.43 -17.95
C SER A 51 12.36 9.15 -17.53
N TYR A 52 12.40 8.84 -16.23
CA TYR A 52 13.00 7.60 -15.73
C TYR A 52 12.18 6.39 -16.16
N ILE A 53 10.86 6.47 -16.02
CA ILE A 53 9.96 5.36 -16.34
C ILE A 53 10.00 5.03 -17.84
N GLU A 54 10.03 6.02 -18.73
CA GLU A 54 10.17 5.82 -20.18
C GLU A 54 11.48 5.13 -20.56
N ARG A 55 12.57 5.41 -19.81
CA ARG A 55 13.86 4.74 -19.99
C ARG A 55 13.91 3.35 -19.35
N GLY A 56 12.85 2.92 -18.67
CA GLY A 56 12.81 1.67 -17.90
C GLY A 56 13.68 1.74 -16.64
N GLU A 57 14.04 2.94 -16.19
CA GLU A 57 14.84 3.19 -15.00
C GLU A 57 13.94 3.31 -13.76
N LEU A 58 14.52 3.03 -12.59
CA LEU A 58 13.84 3.28 -11.32
C LEU A 58 13.87 4.78 -11.02
N VAL A 59 12.73 5.32 -10.59
CA VAL A 59 12.66 6.70 -10.09
C VAL A 59 13.50 6.80 -8.81
N PRO A 60 14.44 7.76 -8.72
CA PRO A 60 15.22 8.00 -7.52
C PRO A 60 14.39 8.16 -6.23
N ASP A 61 14.97 7.77 -5.09
CA ASP A 61 14.31 7.78 -3.78
C ASP A 61 13.90 9.19 -3.35
N ASP A 62 14.75 10.19 -3.58
CA ASP A 62 14.51 11.61 -3.27
C ASP A 62 13.30 12.16 -4.05
N ILE A 63 13.24 11.88 -5.36
CA ILE A 63 12.12 12.26 -6.21
C ILE A 63 10.83 11.57 -5.73
N THR A 64 10.91 10.27 -5.43
CA THR A 64 9.74 9.50 -4.97
C THR A 64 9.21 10.03 -3.63
N VAL A 65 10.11 10.36 -2.69
CA VAL A 65 9.75 10.97 -1.40
C VAL A 65 9.11 12.34 -1.63
N GLU A 66 9.66 13.17 -2.51
CA GLU A 66 9.10 14.48 -2.81
C GLU A 66 7.68 14.38 -3.40
N MET A 67 7.45 13.46 -4.34
CA MET A 67 6.13 13.20 -4.93
C MET A 67 5.12 12.79 -3.84
N MET A 68 5.55 11.93 -2.92
CA MET A 68 4.75 11.50 -1.78
C MET A 68 4.39 12.66 -0.86
N LEU A 69 5.37 13.51 -0.51
CA LEU A 69 5.15 14.67 0.35
C LEU A 69 4.20 15.68 -0.30
N GLN A 70 4.37 15.96 -1.61
CA GLN A 70 3.45 16.83 -2.35
C GLN A 70 2.01 16.32 -2.29
N ARG A 71 1.79 15.01 -2.45
CA ARG A 71 0.47 14.39 -2.32
C ARG A 71 -0.10 14.57 -0.91
N ILE A 72 0.69 14.28 0.11
CA ILE A 72 0.29 14.39 1.54
C ILE A 72 -0.07 15.83 1.93
N THR A 73 0.56 16.83 1.31
CA THR A 73 0.31 18.25 1.60
C THR A 73 -0.88 18.84 0.87
N GLN A 74 -1.52 18.10 -0.04
CA GLN A 74 -2.72 18.60 -0.72
C GLN A 74 -3.81 18.94 0.31
N PRO A 75 -4.51 20.08 0.18
CA PRO A 75 -5.38 20.60 1.25
C PRO A 75 -6.45 19.62 1.76
N HIS A 76 -6.98 18.76 0.87
CA HIS A 76 -7.98 17.76 1.25
C HIS A 76 -7.37 16.62 2.10
N ILE A 77 -6.14 16.18 1.79
CA ILE A 77 -5.43 15.16 2.57
C ILE A 77 -4.92 15.70 3.89
N ALA A 78 -4.34 16.91 3.86
CA ALA A 78 -3.67 17.50 5.02
C ALA A 78 -4.61 17.63 6.24
N ARG A 79 -5.92 17.76 6.03
CA ARG A 79 -6.93 17.92 7.08
C ARG A 79 -7.42 16.62 7.72
N ALA A 80 -7.32 15.49 7.02
CA ALA A 80 -7.99 14.24 7.38
C ALA A 80 -7.02 13.10 7.77
N GLY A 81 -5.72 13.27 7.55
CA GLY A 81 -4.73 12.22 7.72
C GLY A 81 -4.62 11.30 6.51
N PHE A 82 -3.72 10.32 6.57
CA PHE A 82 -3.43 9.44 5.43
C PHE A 82 -3.01 8.03 5.83
N ILE A 83 -3.13 7.12 4.87
CA ILE A 83 -2.63 5.75 4.91
C ILE A 83 -1.74 5.57 3.68
N LEU A 84 -0.45 5.30 3.90
CA LEU A 84 0.49 4.99 2.83
C LEU A 84 0.51 3.48 2.57
N ASP A 85 0.33 3.09 1.32
CA ASP A 85 0.43 1.68 0.86
C ASP A 85 1.51 1.55 -0.21
N GLY A 86 2.47 0.65 0.04
CA GLY A 86 3.58 0.40 -0.87
C GLY A 86 4.71 1.43 -0.83
N PHE A 87 4.72 2.31 0.18
CA PHE A 87 5.80 3.26 0.48
C PHE A 87 5.88 3.55 1.99
N PRO A 88 7.07 3.71 2.57
CA PRO A 88 8.41 3.53 1.98
C PRO A 88 8.72 2.06 1.66
N ARG A 89 9.72 1.83 0.81
CA ARG A 89 10.26 0.49 0.46
C ARG A 89 11.72 0.30 0.87
N THR A 90 12.44 1.39 1.14
CA THR A 90 13.82 1.40 1.61
C THR A 90 13.96 2.21 2.89
N ILE A 91 14.99 1.92 3.70
CA ILE A 91 15.29 2.70 4.90
C ILE A 91 15.59 4.18 4.56
N ALA A 92 16.22 4.43 3.41
CA ALA A 92 16.49 5.79 2.93
C ALA A 92 15.18 6.57 2.70
N GLN A 93 14.21 5.96 2.02
CA GLN A 93 12.87 6.53 1.85
C GLN A 93 12.17 6.77 3.18
N ALA A 94 12.26 5.84 4.13
CA ALA A 94 11.61 5.98 5.44
C ALA A 94 12.18 7.17 6.23
N LYS A 95 13.52 7.33 6.26
CA LYS A 95 14.18 8.47 6.90
C LYS A 95 13.80 9.79 6.24
N ALA A 96 13.85 9.85 4.91
CA ALA A 96 13.51 11.06 4.16
C ALA A 96 12.03 11.44 4.32
N LEU A 97 11.13 10.46 4.41
CA LEU A 97 9.72 10.68 4.72
C LEU A 97 9.54 11.26 6.13
N ASP A 98 10.18 10.68 7.15
CA ASP A 98 10.09 11.16 8.53
C ASP A 98 10.63 12.60 8.65
N GLU A 99 11.77 12.90 8.02
CA GLU A 99 12.35 14.25 7.96
C GLU A 99 11.43 15.24 7.24
N GLY A 100 10.83 14.83 6.12
CA GLY A 100 9.89 15.65 5.35
C GLY A 100 8.63 15.97 6.13
N LEU A 101 8.04 14.97 6.80
CA LEU A 101 6.87 15.15 7.65
C LEU A 101 7.18 16.05 8.86
N ALA A 102 8.34 15.89 9.48
CA ALA A 102 8.75 16.71 10.63
C ALA A 102 8.80 18.21 10.27
N LYS A 103 9.28 18.56 9.07
CA LYS A 103 9.28 19.95 8.56
C LYS A 103 7.86 20.52 8.41
N LEU A 104 6.86 19.66 8.24
CA LEU A 104 5.44 20.01 8.16
C LEU A 104 4.74 19.97 9.52
N GLY A 105 5.47 19.70 10.62
CA GLY A 105 4.87 19.49 11.95
C GLY A 105 4.02 18.23 12.03
N ARG A 106 4.32 17.22 11.20
CA ARG A 106 3.62 15.94 11.14
C ARG A 106 4.60 14.80 11.38
N GLU A 107 4.08 13.63 11.68
CA GLU A 107 4.86 12.40 11.75
C GLU A 107 4.01 11.20 11.31
N ILE A 108 4.66 10.06 11.08
CA ILE A 108 3.96 8.78 11.04
C ILE A 108 3.57 8.41 12.47
N ASP A 109 2.28 8.22 12.71
CA ASP A 109 1.74 7.85 14.03
C ASP A 109 1.99 6.35 14.28
N CYS A 110 1.72 5.53 13.26
CA CYS A 110 1.78 4.07 13.37
C CYS A 110 2.13 3.42 12.02
N SER A 111 2.80 2.28 12.08
CA SER A 111 3.05 1.39 10.96
C SER A 111 2.41 0.04 11.25
N VAL A 112 1.69 -0.52 10.29
CA VAL A 112 0.96 -1.77 10.45
C VAL A 112 1.57 -2.82 9.55
N TYR A 113 2.05 -3.92 10.11
CA TYR A 113 2.56 -5.06 9.34
C TYR A 113 1.55 -6.20 9.33
N PHE A 114 1.12 -6.59 8.12
CA PHE A 114 0.29 -7.77 7.89
C PHE A 114 1.18 -8.98 7.63
N ASP A 115 1.34 -9.81 8.65
CA ASP A 115 2.06 -11.07 8.57
C ASP A 115 1.16 -12.15 7.98
N VAL A 116 1.64 -12.77 6.90
CA VAL A 116 0.95 -13.87 6.22
C VAL A 116 2.02 -14.85 5.74
N PRO A 117 1.88 -16.16 6.04
CA PRO A 117 2.83 -17.16 5.58
C PRO A 117 3.03 -17.14 4.07
N ARG A 118 4.28 -17.29 3.60
CA ARG A 118 4.64 -17.28 2.17
C ARG A 118 3.77 -18.23 1.33
N ALA A 119 3.56 -19.45 1.81
CA ALA A 119 2.74 -20.44 1.12
C ALA A 119 1.29 -19.99 0.92
N GLU A 120 0.75 -19.22 1.86
CA GLU A 120 -0.59 -18.64 1.73
C GLU A 120 -0.60 -17.45 0.77
N LEU A 121 0.41 -16.59 0.82
CA LEU A 121 0.57 -15.47 -0.12
C LEU A 121 0.57 -15.97 -1.57
N ILE A 122 1.30 -17.05 -1.88
CA ILE A 122 1.33 -17.66 -3.21
C ILE A 122 -0.07 -18.12 -3.64
N LYS A 123 -0.82 -18.79 -2.75
CA LYS A 123 -2.19 -19.23 -3.04
C LYS A 123 -3.12 -18.06 -3.31
N ARG A 124 -3.04 -17.00 -2.50
CA ARG A 124 -3.86 -15.78 -2.64
C ARG A 124 -3.56 -15.06 -3.95
N LEU A 125 -2.29 -14.91 -4.32
CA LEU A 125 -1.87 -14.24 -5.55
C LEU A 125 -2.26 -15.03 -6.80
N SER A 126 -2.06 -16.35 -6.78
CA SER A 126 -2.41 -17.23 -7.90
C SER A 126 -3.91 -17.21 -8.22
N GLY A 127 -4.75 -16.89 -7.24
CA GLY A 127 -6.20 -16.77 -7.40
C GLY A 127 -6.72 -15.34 -7.55
N ARG A 128 -5.85 -14.33 -7.60
CA ARG A 128 -6.26 -12.92 -7.61
C ARG A 128 -6.56 -12.42 -9.02
N TYR A 129 -7.69 -11.73 -9.15
CA TYR A 129 -8.11 -11.04 -10.37
C TYR A 129 -8.48 -9.61 -10.05
N ILE A 130 -8.28 -8.73 -11.03
CA ILE A 130 -8.51 -7.29 -10.90
C ILE A 130 -9.28 -6.82 -12.13
N CYS A 131 -10.24 -5.91 -11.96
CA CYS A 131 -10.96 -5.34 -13.09
C CYS A 131 -10.11 -4.30 -13.85
N LYS A 132 -10.26 -4.24 -15.17
CA LYS A 132 -9.49 -3.30 -16.01
C LYS A 132 -9.82 -1.83 -15.73
N ALA A 133 -11.08 -1.51 -15.40
CA ALA A 133 -11.53 -0.13 -15.31
C ALA A 133 -11.11 0.58 -14.00
N HIS A 134 -11.41 -0.03 -12.84
CA HIS A 134 -11.25 0.63 -11.54
C HIS A 134 -10.44 -0.18 -10.53
N GLN A 135 -9.73 -1.22 -11.00
CA GLN A 135 -8.85 -2.03 -10.17
C GLN A 135 -9.53 -2.75 -9.00
N HIS A 136 -10.84 -2.99 -9.08
CA HIS A 136 -11.58 -3.79 -8.11
C HIS A 136 -10.99 -5.19 -7.97
N VAL A 137 -10.66 -5.58 -6.74
CA VAL A 137 -9.97 -6.86 -6.44
C VAL A 137 -10.97 -7.98 -6.16
N TYR A 138 -10.71 -9.13 -6.80
CA TYR A 138 -11.40 -10.40 -6.66
C TYR A 138 -10.41 -11.53 -6.34
N ASN A 139 -10.92 -12.60 -5.74
CA ASN A 139 -10.17 -13.83 -5.57
C ASN A 139 -11.09 -15.03 -5.82
N VAL A 140 -10.67 -15.95 -6.67
CA VAL A 140 -11.51 -17.10 -7.10
C VAL A 140 -12.01 -17.99 -5.95
N ARG A 141 -11.38 -17.92 -4.77
CA ARG A 141 -11.78 -18.69 -3.58
C ARG A 141 -12.53 -17.85 -2.56
N THR A 142 -12.01 -16.68 -2.21
CA THR A 142 -12.52 -15.89 -1.07
C THR A 142 -13.49 -14.77 -1.46
N LYS A 143 -13.41 -14.28 -2.70
CA LYS A 143 -14.29 -13.23 -3.22
C LYS A 143 -14.45 -13.44 -4.74
N PRO A 144 -15.11 -14.53 -5.17
CA PRO A 144 -15.31 -14.80 -6.59
C PRO A 144 -16.29 -13.77 -7.18
N PRO A 145 -16.12 -13.37 -8.45
CA PRO A 145 -17.12 -12.56 -9.12
C PRO A 145 -18.42 -13.36 -9.31
N LYS A 146 -19.57 -12.67 -9.42
CA LYS A 146 -20.86 -13.31 -9.72
C LYS A 146 -20.86 -13.95 -11.10
N VAL A 147 -20.17 -13.32 -12.06
CA VAL A 147 -19.98 -13.84 -13.42
C VAL A 147 -18.48 -13.95 -13.69
N ALA A 148 -18.03 -15.15 -14.10
CA ALA A 148 -16.62 -15.40 -14.35
C ALA A 148 -16.05 -14.41 -15.38
N GLY A 149 -14.93 -13.77 -15.03
CA GLY A 149 -14.25 -12.81 -15.90
C GLY A 149 -14.87 -11.41 -15.95
N ILE A 150 -15.95 -11.14 -15.20
CA ILE A 150 -16.66 -9.85 -15.23
C ILE A 150 -16.72 -9.24 -13.83
N CYS A 151 -16.41 -7.95 -13.73
CA CYS A 151 -16.53 -7.20 -12.48
C CYS A 151 -18.00 -6.97 -12.11
N ASP A 152 -18.35 -7.30 -10.88
CA ASP A 152 -19.69 -7.11 -10.32
C ASP A 152 -20.09 -5.64 -10.12
N MET A 153 -19.11 -4.73 -10.09
CA MET A 153 -19.32 -3.31 -9.79
C MET A 153 -19.37 -2.44 -11.05
N ASP A 154 -18.53 -2.71 -12.05
CA ASP A 154 -18.43 -1.88 -13.25
C ASP A 154 -18.61 -2.65 -14.57
N GLY A 155 -18.78 -3.97 -14.53
CA GLY A 155 -18.97 -4.80 -15.71
C GLY A 155 -17.72 -4.98 -16.59
N SER A 156 -16.57 -4.43 -16.21
CA SER A 156 -15.34 -4.57 -16.98
C SER A 156 -14.71 -5.95 -16.83
N GLU A 157 -13.88 -6.31 -17.81
CA GLU A 157 -13.14 -7.58 -17.82
C GLU A 157 -12.19 -7.69 -16.63
N LEU A 158 -12.20 -8.85 -16.00
CA LEU A 158 -11.23 -9.23 -14.98
C LEU A 158 -10.00 -9.85 -15.62
N TYR A 159 -8.83 -9.37 -15.22
CA TYR A 159 -7.54 -9.90 -15.65
C TYR A 159 -6.66 -10.23 -14.45
N GLN A 160 -5.66 -11.07 -14.67
CA GLN A 160 -4.60 -11.34 -13.68
C GLN A 160 -3.36 -10.55 -14.08
N ARG A 161 -2.74 -9.88 -13.10
CA ARG A 161 -1.50 -9.14 -13.35
C ARG A 161 -0.38 -10.09 -13.73
N THR A 162 0.56 -9.63 -14.55
CA THR A 162 1.75 -10.39 -14.93
C THR A 162 2.60 -10.77 -13.71
N ASP A 163 2.60 -9.91 -12.69
CA ASP A 163 3.28 -10.11 -11.41
C ASP A 163 2.56 -11.06 -10.43
N ASP A 164 1.34 -11.50 -10.77
CA ASP A 164 0.54 -12.47 -10.02
C ASP A 164 0.60 -13.87 -10.68
N GLN A 165 1.61 -14.15 -11.50
CA GLN A 165 1.72 -15.40 -12.27
C GLN A 165 3.07 -16.09 -12.07
N GLY A 166 3.02 -17.39 -11.74
CA GLY A 166 4.17 -18.29 -11.79
C GLY A 166 5.42 -17.76 -11.06
N PRO A 167 6.61 -17.80 -11.69
CA PRO A 167 7.86 -17.36 -11.06
C PRO A 167 7.90 -15.88 -10.63
N ALA A 168 7.05 -15.03 -11.22
CA ALA A 168 7.02 -13.60 -10.89
C ALA A 168 6.51 -13.35 -9.46
N ILE A 169 5.61 -14.22 -8.97
CA ILE A 169 5.13 -14.19 -7.58
C ILE A 169 6.32 -14.38 -6.63
N GLU A 170 7.09 -15.45 -6.83
CA GLU A 170 8.21 -15.81 -5.96
C GLU A 170 9.24 -14.68 -5.91
N LYS A 171 9.62 -14.14 -7.07
CA LYS A 171 10.56 -13.01 -7.16
C LYS A 171 10.10 -11.80 -6.35
N ARG A 172 8.80 -11.48 -6.36
CA ARG A 172 8.27 -10.37 -5.58
C ARG A 172 8.23 -10.62 -4.09
N LEU A 173 7.90 -11.85 -3.69
CA LEU A 173 7.95 -12.25 -2.30
C LEU A 173 9.40 -12.21 -1.79
N ASP A 174 10.36 -12.66 -2.59
CA ASP A 174 11.79 -12.60 -2.26
C ASP A 174 12.22 -11.18 -1.96
N ILE A 175 11.98 -10.23 -2.88
CA ILE A 175 12.33 -8.81 -2.67
C ILE A 175 11.72 -8.27 -1.37
N PHE A 176 10.45 -8.60 -1.08
CA PHE A 176 9.83 -8.15 0.16
C PHE A 176 10.53 -8.70 1.40
N PHE A 177 10.80 -10.01 1.43
CA PHE A 177 11.38 -10.69 2.60
C PHE A 177 12.90 -10.48 2.73
N SER A 178 13.61 -10.09 1.67
CA SER A 178 15.05 -9.78 1.74
C SER A 178 15.31 -8.31 2.04
N GLU A 179 14.48 -7.40 1.53
CA GLU A 179 14.73 -5.96 1.56
C GLU A 179 13.67 -5.21 2.39
N THR A 180 12.40 -5.27 1.97
CA THR A 180 11.34 -4.44 2.56
C THR A 180 11.08 -4.75 4.03
N ILE A 181 11.24 -6.01 4.45
CA ILE A 181 11.02 -6.41 5.85
C ILE A 181 11.96 -5.72 6.84
N GLN A 182 13.11 -5.21 6.39
CA GLN A 182 14.05 -4.46 7.23
C GLN A 182 13.46 -3.14 7.73
N LEU A 183 12.46 -2.58 7.03
CA LEU A 183 11.72 -1.40 7.48
C LEU A 183 10.96 -1.64 8.79
N LEU A 184 10.60 -2.89 9.09
CA LEU A 184 9.91 -3.22 10.32
C LEU A 184 10.79 -2.90 11.53
N ASP A 185 12.09 -3.17 11.46
CA ASP A 185 13.03 -2.87 12.54
C ASP A 185 13.15 -1.37 12.78
N TYR A 186 13.15 -0.58 11.69
CA TYR A 186 13.18 0.88 11.75
C TYR A 186 11.97 1.46 12.50
N TYR A 187 10.75 1.06 12.16
CA TYR A 187 9.56 1.55 12.86
C TYR A 187 9.35 0.89 14.24
N ARG A 188 9.84 -0.34 14.44
CA ARG A 188 9.84 -0.98 15.77
C ARG A 188 10.72 -0.22 16.76
N ALA A 189 11.90 0.23 16.34
CA ALA A 189 12.80 1.02 17.17
C ALA A 189 12.19 2.37 17.62
N GLN A 190 11.23 2.88 16.85
CA GLN A 190 10.46 4.09 17.18
C GLN A 190 9.21 3.81 18.04
N ASN A 191 8.97 2.56 18.42
CA ASN A 191 7.72 2.09 19.04
C ASN A 191 6.46 2.29 18.18
N LYS A 192 6.63 2.42 16.86
CA LYS A 192 5.55 2.70 15.89
C LYS A 192 5.03 1.46 15.16
N LEU A 193 5.54 0.26 15.46
CA LEU A 193 5.15 -0.96 14.73
C LEU A 193 4.01 -1.73 15.42
N LEU A 194 2.92 -1.91 14.68
CA LEU A 194 1.79 -2.75 15.02
C LEU A 194 1.79 -4.02 14.16
N HIS A 195 1.98 -5.18 14.79
CA HIS A 195 1.97 -6.48 14.10
C HIS A 195 0.56 -7.06 14.03
N VAL A 196 0.11 -7.52 12.86
CA VAL A 196 -1.24 -8.08 12.62
C VAL A 196 -1.09 -9.43 11.93
N ASP A 197 -1.80 -10.44 12.42
CA ASP A 197 -1.97 -11.70 11.70
C ASP A 197 -2.96 -11.49 10.55
N GLY A 198 -2.45 -11.39 9.32
CA GLY A 198 -3.24 -11.25 8.10
C GLY A 198 -3.75 -12.58 7.54
N ASN A 199 -3.49 -13.70 8.21
CA ASN A 199 -3.91 -15.04 7.81
C ASN A 199 -5.26 -15.46 8.42
N ARG A 200 -6.06 -14.50 8.87
CA ARG A 200 -7.41 -14.70 9.40
C ARG A 200 -8.47 -14.21 8.41
N ASP A 201 -9.74 -14.38 8.78
CA ASP A 201 -10.86 -13.83 8.03
C ASP A 201 -10.75 -12.30 7.89
N ILE A 202 -11.22 -11.76 6.76
CA ILE A 202 -11.09 -10.34 6.42
C ILE A 202 -11.72 -9.46 7.49
N ASP A 203 -12.94 -9.78 7.94
CA ASP A 203 -13.69 -8.97 8.87
C ASP A 203 -13.12 -9.07 10.28
N GLU A 204 -12.62 -10.25 10.67
CA GLU A 204 -11.89 -10.43 11.92
C GLU A 204 -10.61 -9.59 11.99
N VAL A 205 -9.79 -9.60 10.91
CA VAL A 205 -8.58 -8.79 10.81
C VAL A 205 -8.92 -7.31 10.92
N SER A 206 -10.00 -6.87 10.26
CA SER A 206 -10.44 -5.48 10.30
C SER A 206 -10.88 -5.04 11.68
N ALA A 207 -11.67 -5.87 12.37
CA ALA A 207 -12.16 -5.57 13.71
C ALA A 207 -10.98 -5.43 14.69
N ASP A 208 -10.05 -6.39 14.69
CA ASP A 208 -8.84 -6.34 15.53
C ASP A 208 -7.99 -5.10 15.23
N LEU A 209 -7.73 -4.84 13.94
CA LEU A 209 -6.91 -3.72 13.52
C LEU A 209 -7.50 -2.37 13.95
N ILE A 210 -8.80 -2.17 13.73
CA ILE A 210 -9.48 -0.93 14.11
C ILE A 210 -9.44 -0.72 15.62
N GLU A 211 -9.73 -1.77 16.41
CA GLU A 211 -9.70 -1.69 17.87
C GLU A 211 -8.30 -1.30 18.36
N ARG A 212 -7.27 -1.96 17.83
CA ARG A 212 -5.88 -1.72 18.24
C ARG A 212 -5.39 -0.35 17.81
N LEU A 213 -5.75 0.12 16.62
CA LEU A 213 -5.41 1.48 16.18
C LEU A 213 -6.11 2.55 17.03
N LYS A 214 -7.38 2.37 17.40
CA LYS A 214 -8.07 3.30 18.31
C LYS A 214 -7.35 3.41 19.66
N LYS A 215 -6.95 2.27 20.26
CA LYS A 215 -6.17 2.24 21.52
C LYS A 215 -4.78 2.85 21.36
N TYR A 216 -4.16 2.67 20.20
CA TYR A 216 -2.82 3.19 19.94
C TYR A 216 -2.84 4.71 19.78
N LEU A 217 -3.82 5.25 19.04
CA LEU A 217 -3.95 6.69 18.77
C LEU A 217 -4.53 7.50 19.93
N SER A 218 -5.09 6.83 20.95
CA SER A 218 -5.55 7.48 22.18
C SER A 218 -4.47 7.62 23.25
N ARG A 219 -3.23 7.22 22.97
CA ARG A 219 -2.07 7.39 23.85
C ARG A 219 -1.44 8.75 23.64
#